data_AF-A0ABD1MY86-F1
#
_entry.id   AF-A0ABD1MY86-F1
#
_cell.length_a   1.000
_cell.length_b   1.000
_cell.length_c   1.000
_cell.angle_alpha   90.00
_cell.angle_beta   90.00
_cell.angle_gamma   90.00
#
_symmetry.space_group_name_H-M   'P 1'
#
loop_
_entity.id
_entity.type
_entity.pdbx_description
1 polymer ?
#
loop_
_entity_poly.entity_id
_entity_poly.type
_entity_poly.pdbx_seq_one_letter_code
_entity_poly.pdbx_strand_id
1 'polypeptide(L)' 'MVTLSRRQATVRVGLIKRTVNVKFGYGWREFCSRNDVEPGDAIYITFPNKVENFAKVDILD' A
#
# COMPACT_ATOMS: atom_id res chain seq x y z
N MET A 1 2.96 -9.85 4.51
CA MET A 1 3.19 -9.08 3.26
C MET A 1 1.83 -8.84 2.63
N VAL A 2 1.60 -7.67 2.03
CA VAL A 2 0.42 -7.34 1.21
C VAL A 2 0.90 -6.88 -0.15
N THR A 3 0.20 -7.26 -1.22
CA THR A 3 0.42 -6.71 -2.56
C THR A 3 -0.42 -5.46 -2.71
N LEU A 4 0.23 -4.30 -2.85
CA LEU A 4 -0.44 -3.06 -3.23
C LEU A 4 -0.46 -2.97 -4.75
N SER A 5 -1.64 -2.73 -5.32
CA SER A 5 -1.83 -2.58 -6.77
C SER A 5 -2.44 -1.23 -7.09
N ARG A 6 -1.83 -0.52 -8.04
CA ARG A 6 -2.39 0.69 -8.66
C ARG A 6 -2.12 0.62 -10.16
N ARG A 7 -3.15 0.85 -10.97
CA ARG A 7 -3.08 0.75 -12.45
C ARG A 7 -2.43 -0.58 -12.86
N GLN A 8 -1.28 -0.55 -13.53
CA GLN A 8 -0.52 -1.73 -13.96
C GLN A 8 0.69 -2.06 -13.05
N ALA A 9 0.91 -1.30 -11.98
CA ALA A 9 2.02 -1.49 -11.06
C ALA A 9 1.57 -2.24 -9.80
N THR A 10 2.35 -3.26 -9.41
CA THR A 10 2.16 -3.99 -8.15
C THR A 10 3.44 -4.03 -7.35
N VAL A 11 3.36 -3.75 -6.05
CA VAL A 11 4.50 -3.82 -5.12
C VAL A 11 4.12 -4.63 -3.90
N ARG A 12 5.01 -5.55 -3.48
CA ARG A 12 4.83 -6.31 -2.24
C ARG A 12 5.34 -5.49 -1.06
N VAL A 13 4.45 -5.13 -0.15
CA VAL A 13 4.74 -4.32 1.02
C VAL A 13 4.67 -5.15 2.29
N GLY A 14 5.64 -4.96 3.17
CA GLY A 14 5.63 -5.54 4.51
C GLY A 14 4.50 -4.97 5.34
N LEU A 15 3.72 -5.84 6.00
CA LEU A 15 2.80 -5.44 7.05
C LEU A 15 3.42 -5.85 8.38
N ILE A 16 3.84 -4.87 9.16
CA ILE A 16 4.42 -5.07 10.49
C ILE A 16 3.30 -4.85 11.50
N LYS A 17 2.78 -5.93 12.07
CA LYS A 17 1.75 -5.89 13.11
C LYS A 17 2.42 -5.89 14.48
N ARG A 18 2.09 -4.89 15.29
CA ARG A 18 2.37 -4.85 16.74
C ARG A 18 1.04 -4.86 17.48
N THR A 19 1.09 -4.97 18.81
CA THR A 19 -0.10 -5.10 19.67
C THR A 19 -1.15 -4.02 19.43
N VAL A 20 -0.73 -2.77 19.16
CA VAL A 20 -1.62 -1.60 19.04
C VAL A 20 -1.57 -0.91 17.69
N ASN A 21 -0.67 -1.32 16.79
CA ASN A 21 -0.52 -0.67 15.49
C ASN A 21 -0.12 -1.65 14.40
N VAL A 22 -0.45 -1.25 13.18
CA VAL A 22 -0.01 -1.88 11.94
C VAL A 22 0.74 -0.83 11.14
N LYS A 23 1.89 -1.19 10.60
CA LYS A 23 2.72 -0.30 9.78
C LYS A 23 3.04 -0.96 8.45
N PHE A 24 3.07 -0.16 7.39
CA PHE A 24 3.74 -0.56 6.15
C PHE A 24 5.25 -0.44 6.33
N GLY A 25 5.97 -1.51 6.00
CA GLY A 25 7.42 -1.64 6.15
C GLY A 25 8.12 -1.66 4.80
N TYR A 26 9.02 -2.64 4.62
CA TYR A 26 9.75 -2.87 3.37
C TYR A 26 8.81 -2.82 2.15
N GLY A 27 9.27 -2.20 1.05
CA GLY A 27 8.48 -2.01 -0.17
C GLY A 27 7.57 -0.77 -0.18
N TRP A 28 7.30 -0.15 0.98
CA TRP A 28 6.47 1.07 1.02
C TRP A 28 7.10 2.24 0.25
N ARG A 29 8.38 2.55 0.51
CA ARG A 29 9.10 3.63 -0.20
C ARG A 29 9.17 3.38 -1.72
N GLU A 30 9.35 2.12 -2.12
CA GLU A 30 9.35 1.73 -3.53
C GLU A 30 7.97 1.94 -4.16
N PHE A 31 6.89 1.57 -3.46
CA PHE A 31 5.53 1.83 -3.92
C PHE A 31 5.29 3.32 -4.16
N CYS A 32 5.68 4.19 -3.22
CA CYS A 32 5.56 5.64 -3.39
C CYS A 32 6.33 6.15 -4.61
N SER A 33 7.61 5.77 -4.73
CA SER A 33 8.46 6.21 -5.85
C SER A 33 7.98 5.74 -7.22
N ARG A 34 7.34 4.57 -7.32
CA ARG A 34 6.80 4.06 -8.61
C ARG A 34 5.47 4.71 -9.01
N ASN A 35 4.82 5.38 -8.08
CA ASN A 35 3.48 5.95 -8.27
C ASN A 35 3.45 7.47 -8.11
N ASP A 36 4.63 8.09 -7.99
CA ASP A 36 4.83 9.52 -7.79
C ASP A 36 4.04 10.06 -6.59
N VAL A 37 4.01 9.27 -5.50
CA VAL A 37 3.37 9.68 -4.25
C VAL A 37 4.31 10.59 -3.46
N GLU A 38 3.84 11.80 -3.19
CA GLU A 38 4.55 12.83 -2.43
C GLU A 38 3.83 13.17 -1.10
N PRO A 39 4.54 13.77 -0.13
CA PRO A 39 3.90 14.30 1.07
C PRO A 39 2.86 15.36 0.73
N GLY A 40 1.60 15.11 1.10
CA GLY A 40 0.46 15.98 0.76
C GLY A 40 -0.62 15.22 0.01
N ASP A 41 -0.25 14.15 -0.69
CA ASP A 41 -1.20 13.34 -1.45
C ASP A 41 -2.15 12.57 -0.54
N ALA A 42 -3.40 12.46 -1.00
CA ALA A 42 -4.38 11.60 -0.38
C ALA A 42 -4.39 10.23 -1.07
N ILE A 43 -4.24 9.17 -0.26
CA ILE A 43 -4.25 7.78 -0.75
C ILE A 43 -5.43 7.02 -0.15
N TYR A 44 -6.11 6.24 -0.99
CA TYR A 44 -7.13 5.29 -0.59
C TYR A 44 -6.61 3.88 -0.76
N ILE A 45 -6.63 3.09 0.30
CA ILE A 45 -6.21 1.69 0.29
C ILE A 45 -7.42 0.82 0.59
N THR A 46 -7.88 0.10 -0.42
CA THR A 46 -9.06 -0.76 -0.32
C THR A 46 -8.64 -2.22 -0.26
N PHE A 47 -9.06 -2.91 0.80
CA PHE A 47 -8.92 -4.35 0.96
C PHE A 47 -10.22 -5.02 0.52
N PRO A 48 -10.29 -5.58 -0.69
CA PRO A 48 -11.55 -6.10 -1.25
C PRO A 48 -12.06 -7.33 -0.51
N ASN A 49 -11.18 -8.07 0.17
CA ASN A 49 -11.54 -9.18 1.03
C ASN A 49 -10.55 -9.29 2.21
N LYS A 50 -10.92 -10.08 3.23
CA LYS A 50 -10.12 -10.25 4.46
C LYS A 50 -9.08 -11.37 4.38
N VAL A 51 -9.11 -12.18 3.33
CA VAL A 51 -8.34 -13.44 3.24
C VAL A 51 -7.13 -13.27 2.32
N GLU A 52 -7.25 -12.45 1.28
CA GLU A 52 -6.17 -12.18 0.35
C GLU A 52 -5.24 -11.11 0.90
N ASN A 53 -3.95 -11.34 0.67
CA ASN A 53 -2.90 -10.38 0.94
C ASN A 53 -2.80 -9.39 -0.23
N PHE A 54 -3.90 -8.74 -0.58
CA PHE A 54 -4.01 -7.82 -1.71
C PHE A 54 -4.82 -6.57 -1.35
N ALA A 55 -4.36 -5.42 -1.80
CA ALA A 55 -5.11 -4.17 -1.70
C ALA A 55 -4.98 -3.35 -2.98
N LYS A 56 -6.09 -2.73 -3.37
CA LYS A 56 -6.11 -1.73 -4.45
C LYS A 56 -5.79 -0.37 -3.84
N VAL A 57 -4.97 0.39 -4.54
CA VAL A 57 -4.58 1.75 -4.13
C VAL A 57 -4.98 2.73 -5.20
N ASP A 58 -5.74 3.75 -4.78
CA ASP A 58 -6.05 4.93 -5.56
C ASP A 58 -5.37 6.13 -4.91
N ILE A 59 -4.89 7.05 -5.73
CA ILE A 59 -4.24 8.30 -5.31
C ILE A 59 -5.12 9.41 -5.88
N LEU A 60 -5.58 10.31 -5.02
CA LEU A 60 -6.31 11.50 -5.45
C LEU A 60 -5.28 12.60 -5.74
N ASP A 61 -5.29 13.02 -6.99
CA ASP A 61 -4.53 14.18 -7.49
C ASP A 61 -5.29 15.48 -7.15
#